data_AF-A0A9E3FLS9-F1
#
_entry.id   AF-A0A9E3FLS9-F1
#
_cell.length_a   1.000
_cell.length_b   1.000
_cell.length_c   1.000
_cell.angle_alpha   90.00
_cell.angle_beta   90.00
_cell.angle_gamma   90.00
#
_symmetry.space_group_name_H-M   'P 1'
#
loop_
_entity.id
_entity.type
_entity.pdbx_description
1 polymer ?
#
loop_
_entity_poly.entity_id
_entity_poly.type
_entity_poly.pdbx_seq_one_letter_code
_entity_poly.pdbx_strand_id
1 'polypeptide(L)' 'MRLLRAGSEQADVGLSSSELRLVGDALSEVCDGLDVLEFVARLGVSRGEARALLDRIGAVIDQGQGTSAQER' A
#
# COMPACT_ATOMS: atom_id res chain seq x y z
N MET A 1 -10.27 5.65 -6.37
CA MET A 1 -8.93 6.23 -6.33
C MET A 1 -9.04 7.58 -6.99
N ARG A 2 -8.52 8.63 -6.36
CA ARG A 2 -8.62 10.00 -6.88
C ARG A 2 -7.31 10.74 -6.66
N LEU A 3 -6.78 11.39 -7.69
CA LEU A 3 -5.67 12.33 -7.55
C LEU A 3 -6.15 13.59 -6.81
N LEU A 4 -5.52 13.91 -5.68
CA LEU A 4 -5.84 15.09 -4.87
C LEU A 4 -4.93 16.26 -5.22
N ARG A 5 -3.62 16.00 -5.35
CA ARG A 5 -2.59 16.98 -5.73
C ARG A 5 -1.47 16.31 -6.52
N ALA A 6 -0.85 17.05 -7.42
CA ALA A 6 0.35 16.61 -8.15
C ALA A 6 1.36 17.76 -8.21
N GLY A 7 2.60 17.47 -7.83
CA GLY A 7 3.77 18.32 -8.01
C GLY A 7 4.81 17.62 -8.89
N SER A 8 5.97 18.26 -9.06
CA SER A 8 7.05 17.73 -9.91
C SER A 8 7.70 16.44 -9.37
N GLU A 9 7.66 16.21 -8.06
CA GLU A 9 8.30 15.06 -7.41
C GLU A 9 7.35 14.20 -6.57
N GLN A 10 6.16 14.70 -6.25
CA GLN A 10 5.23 14.04 -5.33
C GLN A 10 3.78 14.23 -5.79
N ALA A 11 2.92 13.27 -5.45
CA ALA A 11 1.49 13.34 -5.67
C ALA A 11 0.73 12.81 -4.46
N ASP A 12 -0.36 13.49 -4.10
CA ASP A 12 -1.30 13.05 -3.08
C ASP A 12 -2.45 12.30 -3.77
N VAL A 13 -2.68 11.05 -3.41
CA VAL A 13 -3.76 10.22 -3.94
C VAL A 13 -4.70 9.81 -2.80
N GLY A 14 -5.98 10.08 -2.98
CA GLY A 14 -7.04 9.61 -2.09
C GLY A 14 -7.49 8.21 -2.48
N LEU A 15 -7.46 7.30 -1.51
CA LEU A 15 -7.94 5.92 -1.62
C LEU A 15 -9.07 5.72 -0.62
N SER A 16 -10.13 5.04 -1.05
CA SER A 16 -11.08 4.45 -0.09
C SER A 16 -10.42 3.30 0.68
N SER A 17 -11.01 2.90 1.81
CA SER A 17 -10.48 1.78 2.61
C SER A 17 -10.40 0.47 1.81
N SER A 18 -11.36 0.21 0.93
CA SER A 18 -11.36 -0.98 0.06
C SER A 18 -10.25 -0.93 -1.00
N GLU A 19 -9.98 0.26 -1.55
CA GLU A 19 -8.91 0.45 -2.52
C GLU A 19 -7.53 0.37 -1.89
N LEU A 20 -7.38 0.91 -0.67
CA LEU A 20 -6.15 0.79 0.09
C LEU A 20 -5.84 -0.68 0.42
N ARG A 21 -6.85 -1.49 0.79
CA ARG A 21 -6.70 -2.94 0.96
C ARG A 21 -6.29 -3.62 -0.33
N LEU A 22 -6.96 -3.32 -1.44
CA LEU A 22 -6.63 -3.88 -2.76
C LEU A 22 -5.17 -3.60 -3.15
N VAL A 23 -4.66 -2.39 -2.88
CA VAL A 23 -3.25 -2.04 -3.11
C VAL A 23 -2.33 -2.83 -2.17
N GLY A 24 -2.69 -2.95 -0.88
CA GLY A 24 -1.94 -3.72 0.10
C GLY A 24 -1.82 -5.21 -0.29
N ASP A 25 -2.94 -5.84 -0.64
CA ASP A 25 -2.99 -7.24 -1.05
C ASP A 25 -2.14 -7.47 -2.31
N ALA A 26 -2.30 -6.62 -3.33
CA ALA A 26 -1.49 -6.71 -4.54
C ALA A 26 0.01 -6.55 -4.27
N LEU A 27 0.40 -5.62 -3.38
CA LEU A 27 1.79 -5.42 -3.01
C LEU A 27 2.35 -6.59 -2.19
N SER A 28 1.54 -7.20 -1.31
CA SER A 28 1.90 -8.40 -0.57
C SER A 28 2.20 -9.56 -1.52
N GLU A 29 1.31 -9.83 -2.48
CA GLU A 29 1.52 -10.92 -3.44
C GLU A 29 2.75 -10.72 -4.31
N VAL A 30 3.01 -9.47 -4.68
CA VAL A 30 4.22 -9.12 -5.43
C VAL A 30 5.48 -9.32 -4.58
N CYS A 31 5.45 -8.98 -3.28
CA CYS A 31 6.56 -9.23 -2.35
C CYS A 31 6.87 -10.71 -2.17
N ASP A 32 5.82 -11.54 -2.14
CA ASP A 32 5.94 -12.96 -1.79
C ASP A 32 6.10 -13.86 -3.04
N GLY A 33 5.59 -13.44 -4.20
CA GLY A 33 5.45 -14.27 -5.40
C GLY A 33 6.48 -14.06 -6.51
N LEU A 34 7.34 -13.04 -6.45
CA LEU A 34 8.39 -12.81 -7.46
C LEU A 34 9.77 -13.27 -6.96
N ASP A 35 10.65 -13.69 -7.88
CA ASP A 35 12.09 -13.83 -7.59
C ASP A 35 12.70 -12.43 -7.37
N VAL A 36 13.76 -12.33 -6.55
CA VAL A 36 14.44 -11.06 -6.19
C VAL A 36 14.96 -10.33 -7.42
N LEU A 37 15.49 -11.05 -8.43
CA LEU A 37 16.03 -10.41 -9.64
C LEU A 37 14.93 -9.81 -10.53
N GLU A 38 13.78 -10.48 -10.65
CA GLU A 38 12.65 -9.94 -11.39
C GLU A 38 11.94 -8.81 -10.64
N PHE A 39 11.96 -8.85 -9.31
CA PHE A 39 11.29 -7.87 -8.47
C PHE A 39 11.77 -6.44 -8.77
N VAL A 40 13.08 -6.22 -8.69
CA VAL A 40 13.68 -4.90 -8.93
C VAL A 40 13.46 -4.47 -10.38
N ALA A 41 13.61 -5.39 -11.34
CA ALA A 41 13.40 -5.09 -12.74
C ALA A 41 11.96 -4.66 -13.07
N ARG A 42 10.95 -5.21 -12.38
CA ARG A 42 9.54 -4.94 -12.64
C ARG A 42 8.99 -3.76 -11.86
N LEU A 43 9.49 -3.52 -10.65
CA LEU A 43 8.95 -2.51 -9.74
C LEU A 43 9.84 -1.28 -9.61
N GLY A 44 11.10 -1.36 -10.03
CA GLY A 44 12.06 -0.27 -9.91
C GLY A 44 12.49 0.05 -8.48
N VAL A 45 12.11 -0.79 -7.50
CA VAL A 45 12.44 -0.64 -6.08
C VAL A 45 12.89 -1.98 -5.51
N SER A 46 13.64 -1.93 -4.39
CA SER A 46 14.00 -3.13 -3.66
C SER A 46 12.80 -3.76 -2.95
N ARG A 47 12.87 -5.06 -2.68
CA ARG A 47 11.86 -5.76 -1.87
C ARG A 47 11.71 -5.15 -0.47
N GLY A 48 12.79 -4.66 0.13
CA GLY A 48 12.76 -4.01 1.43
C GLY A 48 11.94 -2.72 1.42
N GLU A 49 12.11 -1.88 0.39
CA GLU A 49 11.32 -0.65 0.21
C GLU A 49 9.84 -0.95 0.00
N ALA A 50 9.52 -1.95 -0.83
CA ALA A 50 8.16 -2.41 -1.03
C ALA A 50 7.53 -2.96 0.27
N ARG A 51 8.29 -3.73 1.06
CA ARG A 51 7.80 -4.25 2.34
C ARG A 51 7.55 -3.14 3.36
N ALA A 52 8.45 -2.16 3.45
CA ALA A 52 8.25 -1.00 4.31
C ALA A 52 7.00 -0.18 3.93
N LEU A 53 6.68 -0.09 2.64
CA LEU A 53 5.42 0.50 2.18
C LEU A 53 4.21 -0.34 2.58
N LEU A 54 4.28 -1.67 2.40
CA LEU A 54 3.22 -2.59 2.81
C LEU A 54 2.92 -2.49 4.32
N ASP A 55 3.96 -2.45 5.16
CA ASP A 55 3.81 -2.32 6.61
C ASP A 55 3.10 -1.01 7.00
N ARG A 56 3.43 0.09 6.33
CA ARG A 56 2.74 1.38 6.49
C ARG A 56 1.28 1.31 6.05
N ILE A 57 0.98 0.64 4.94
CA ILE A 57 -0.39 0.45 4.46
C ILE A 57 -1.19 -0.37 5.48
N GLY A 58 -0.62 -1.47 5.99
CA GLY A 58 -1.21 -2.31 7.03
C GLY A 58 -1.55 -1.51 8.28
N ALA A 59 -0.61 -0.71 8.78
CA ALA A 59 -0.84 0.14 9.96
C ALA A 59 -2.01 1.13 9.76
N VAL A 60 -2.15 1.72 8.57
CA VAL A 60 -3.27 2.64 8.27
C VAL A 60 -4.60 1.88 8.19
N ILE A 61 -4.60 0.68 7.59
CA ILE A 61 -5.79 -0.17 7.55
C ILE A 61 -6.23 -0.53 8.96
N ASP A 62 -5.30 -0.97 9.82
CA ASP A 62 -5.57 -1.38 11.21
C ASP A 62 -6.14 -0.22 12.04
N GLN A 63 -5.58 0.99 11.90
CA GLN A 63 -6.10 2.19 12.55
C GLN A 63 -7.54 2.50 12.12
N GLY A 64 -7.87 2.28 10.85
CA GLY A 64 -9.23 2.44 10.32
C GLY A 64 -10.22 1.37 10.79
N GLN A 65 -9.78 0.29 11.46
CA GLN A 65 -10.65 -0.74 12.04
C GLN A 65 -10.92 -0.51 13.54
N GLY A 66 -10.22 0.43 14.19
CA GLY A 66 -10.36 0.73 15.61
C GLY A 66 -11.60 1.55 16.01
N THR A 67 -12.54 1.85 15.10
CA THR A 67 -13.73 2.70 15.38
C THR A 67 -15.07 1.95 15.22
N SER A 68 -15.08 0.62 15.15
CA SER A 68 -16.31 -0.18 15.05
C SER A 68 -16.64 -1.03 16.29
N ALA A 69 -16.05 -0.70 17.45
CA ALA A 69 -16.30 -1.40 18.71
C ALA A 69 -16.72 -0.45 19.84
N GLN A 70 -17.79 0.31 19.66
CA GLN A 70 -18.58 0.86 20.77
C GLN A 70 -19.94 1.34 20.23
N GLU A 71 -20.87 0.43 19.96
CA GLU A 71 -22.33 0.66 20.00
C GLU A 71 -23.05 -0.63 19.59
N ARG A 72 -23.29 -1.51 20.58
CA ARG A 72 -24.55 -2.26 20.83
C ARG A 72 -24.37 -3.23 21.98
#